data_AF-A0A7C1PAN0-F1
#
_entry.id   AF-A0A7C1PAN0-F1
#
_cell.length_a   1.000
_cell.length_b   1.000
_cell.length_c   1.000
_cell.angle_alpha   90.00
_cell.angle_beta   90.00
_cell.angle_gamma   90.00
#
_symmetry.space_group_name_H-M   'P 1'
#
loop_
_entity.id
_entity.type
_entity.pdbx_description
1 polymer ?
#
loop_
_entity_poly.entity_id
_entity_poly.type
_entity_poly.pdbx_seq_one_letter_code
_entity_poly.pdbx_strand_id
1 'polypeptide(L)' 'TAVRLTLNALSEEGFLEADLDQIGMITGAPDEEPHASAYQGALEGEVAIIRFA' A
#
# COMPACT_ATOMS: atom_id res chain seq x y z
N THR A 1 9.26 -0.57 9.02
CA THR A 1 8.52 -1.85 9.00
C THR A 1 7.23 -1.68 8.20
N ALA A 2 7.32 -1.39 6.90
CA ALA A 2 6.13 -1.10 6.08
C ALA A 2 5.29 -2.36 5.83
N VAL A 3 5.94 -3.48 5.49
CA VAL A 3 5.29 -4.77 5.18
C VAL A 3 4.36 -5.25 6.30
N ARG A 4 4.76 -5.10 7.57
CA ARG A 4 3.93 -5.50 8.71
C ARG A 4 2.72 -4.59 8.91
N LEU A 5 2.88 -3.28 8.65
CA LEU A 5 1.76 -2.34 8.72
C LEU A 5 0.74 -2.64 7.62
N THR A 6 1.21 -3.00 6.42
CA THR A 6 0.35 -3.43 5.30
C THR A 6 -0.46 -4.68 5.65
N LEU A 7 0.17 -5.72 6.21
CA LEU A 7 -0.53 -6.95 6.61
C LEU A 7 -1.56 -6.70 7.72
N ASN A 8 -1.25 -5.82 8.67
CA ASN A 8 -2.19 -5.43 9.72
C ASN A 8 -3.39 -4.65 9.15
N ALA A 9 -3.15 -3.68 8.25
CA ALA A 9 -4.21 -2.93 7.59
C ALA A 9 -5.15 -3.84 6.80
N LEU A 10 -4.61 -4.84 6.08
CA LEU A 10 -5.41 -5.84 5.37
C LEU A 10 -6.23 -6.71 6.34
N SER A 11 -5.66 -7.10 7.47
CA SER A 11 -6.40 -7.83 8.50
C SER A 11 -7.57 -7.00 9.07
N GLU A 12 -7.35 -5.70 9.28
CA GLU A 12 -8.37 -4.77 9.80
C GLU A 12 -9.52 -4.52 8.81
N GLU A 13 -9.26 -4.56 7.50
CA GLU A 13 -10.32 -4.50 6.48
C GLU A 13 -11.15 -5.80 6.37
N GLY A 14 -10.83 -6.83 7.16
CA GLY A 14 -11.60 -8.08 7.24
C GLY A 14 -11.12 -9.20 6.33
N PHE A 15 -9.91 -9.10 5.77
CA PHE A 15 -9.29 -10.20 5.05
C PHE A 15 -8.78 -11.27 6.03
N LEU A 16 -9.20 -12.52 5.82
CA LEU A 16 -8.80 -13.67 6.64
C LEU A 16 -7.32 -14.05 6.48
N GLU A 17 -6.79 -13.86 5.28
CA GLU A 17 -5.41 -14.14 4.90
C GLU A 17 -5.03 -13.18 3.75
N ALA A 18 -3.82 -12.62 3.80
CA ALA A 18 -3.32 -11.69 2.81
C ALA A 18 -1.88 -12.07 2.43
N ASP A 19 -1.70 -12.45 1.17
CA ASP A 19 -0.40 -12.80 0.61
C ASP A 19 0.11 -11.68 -0.32
N LEU A 20 1.41 -11.41 -0.22
CA LEU A 20 2.10 -10.48 -1.12
C LEU A 20 2.75 -11.27 -2.25
N ASP A 21 2.18 -11.18 -3.44
CA ASP A 21 2.67 -11.88 -4.64
C ASP A 21 3.95 -11.25 -5.22
N GLN A 22 4.04 -9.91 -5.19
CA GLN A 22 5.21 -9.19 -5.69
C GLN A 22 5.48 -7.92 -4.88
N ILE A 23 6.76 -7.66 -4.61
CA ILE A 23 7.24 -6.41 -4.01
C ILE A 23 8.22 -5.74 -4.98
N GLY A 24 7.86 -4.56 -5.46
CA GLY A 24 8.70 -3.71 -6.29
C GLY A 24 9.31 -2.54 -5.52
N MET A 25 10.37 -1.94 -6.08
CA MET A 25 10.93 -0.68 -5.59
C MET A 25 10.44 0.45 -6.49
N ILE A 26 9.88 1.49 -5.90
CA ILE A 26 9.52 2.71 -6.62
C ILE A 26 10.77 3.59 -6.73
N THR A 27 11.13 3.99 -7.95
CA THR A 27 12.33 4.81 -8.24
C THR A 27 12.02 6.31 -8.36
N GLY A 28 10.75 6.71 -8.31
CA GLY A 28 10.29 8.09 -8.40
C GLY A 28 8.80 8.22 -8.08
N ALA A 29 8.32 9.42 -7.78
CA ALA A 29 6.90 9.63 -7.47
C ALA A 29 6.02 9.29 -8.69
N PRO A 30 4.92 8.53 -8.51
CA PRO A 30 3.94 8.32 -9.55
C PRO A 30 3.09 9.60 -9.78
N ASP A 31 2.69 9.84 -11.02
CA ASP A 31 1.93 11.03 -11.41
C ASP A 31 0.40 10.77 -11.48
N GLU A 32 -0.02 9.50 -11.55
CA GLU A 32 -1.42 9.12 -11.73
C GLU A 32 -2.13 8.88 -10.40
N GLU A 33 -3.39 9.32 -10.27
CA GLU A 33 -4.24 8.97 -9.14
C GLU A 33 -4.90 7.60 -9.34
N PRO A 34 -5.06 6.77 -8.29
CA PRO A 34 -4.84 7.06 -6.87
C PRO A 34 -3.39 6.84 -6.36
N HIS A 35 -2.43 6.58 -7.26
CA HIS A 35 -1.06 6.22 -6.87
C HIS A 35 -0.27 7.41 -6.32
N ALA A 36 -0.46 8.59 -6.90
CA ALA A 36 0.19 9.82 -6.46
C ALA A 36 -0.16 10.15 -5.01
N SER A 37 -1.45 10.14 -4.65
CA SER A 37 -1.89 10.36 -3.27
C SER A 37 -1.41 9.27 -2.30
N ALA A 38 -1.48 7.99 -2.70
CA ALA A 38 -0.96 6.88 -1.89
C ALA A 38 0.55 7.00 -1.61
N TYR A 39 1.33 7.45 -2.60
CA TYR A 39 2.76 7.69 -2.44
C TYR A 39 3.06 8.80 -1.43
N GLN A 40 2.28 9.89 -1.45
CA GLN A 40 2.43 10.97 -0.46
C GLN A 40 2.09 10.49 0.96
N GLY A 41 0.97 9.78 1.15
CA GLY A 41 0.64 9.20 2.46
C GLY A 41 1.72 8.25 2.97
N ALA A 42 2.30 7.43 2.09
CA ALA A 42 3.41 6.55 2.46
C ALA A 42 4.68 7.29 2.91
N LEU A 43 4.99 8.46 2.32
CA LEU A 43 6.08 9.32 2.78
C LEU A 43 5.80 9.94 4.15
N GLU A 44 4.53 10.19 4.47
CA GLU A 44 4.07 10.66 5.78
C GLU A 44 4.00 9.53 6.83
N GLY A 45 4.24 8.28 6.40
CA GLY A 45 4.25 7.10 7.27
C GLY A 45 2.92 6.34 7.33
N GLU A 46 1.97 6.73 6.49
CA GLU A 46 0.68 6.07 6.36
C GLU A 46 0.75 4.86 5.42
N VAL A 47 -0.30 4.03 5.45
CA VAL A 47 -0.44 2.89 4.54
C VAL A 47 -1.71 3.07 3.72
N ALA A 48 -1.58 3.01 2.40
CA ALA A 48 -2.70 3.08 1.47
C ALA A 48 -2.90 1.73 0.77
N ILE A 49 -4.17 1.35 0.57
CA ILE A 49 -4.57 0.15 -0.18
C ILE A 49 -5.32 0.62 -1.43
N ILE A 50 -4.78 0.31 -2.61
CA ILE A 50 -5.40 0.62 -3.90
C ILE A 50 -6.01 -0.66 -4.48
N ARG A 51 -7.28 -0.60 -4.88
CA ARG A 51 -7.99 -1.73 -5.49
C ARG A 51 -8.42 -1.37 -6.91
N PHE A 52 -8.02 -2.18 -7.87
CA PHE A 52 -8.52 -2.10 -9.25
C PHE A 52 -9.74 -3.03 -9.38
N ALA A 53 -10.76 -2.56 -10.13
CA ALA A 53 -11.94 -3.36 -10.46
C ALA A 53 -11.64 -4.38 -11.55
#